data_AF-A0A534KKI8-F1
#
_entry.id   AF-A0A534KKI8-F1
#
_cell.length_a   1.000
_cell.length_b   1.000
_cell.length_c   1.000
_cell.angle_alpha   90.00
_cell.angle_beta   90.00
_cell.angle_gamma   90.00
#
_symmetry.space_group_name_H-M   'P 1'
#
loop_
_entity.id
_entity.type
_entity.pdbx_description
1 polymer ?
#
loop_
_entity_poly.entity_id
_entity_poly.type
_entity_poly.pdbx_seq_one_letter_code
_entity_poly.pdbx_strand_id
1 'polypeptide(L)'
;MRAAIPLLLAVFLVAPAALAFGRGPELHWDQPAGAQAQLTPPQPGKQTWPRGANRGVPLPAPSPMQTTGTVRVLVLLVDFQDVPPAAAHTGAYFDSFYNNASAGAKSFRAYYSEVSLGALTVQATVIPTWFHSAHPMSYYGADGSRPPDDANGPIYRLVTETVRLANSTVNFAAFDANGDGVVDHLTVIHAGAGQESGGSSDLIWSHRWAVLDADPSTPGSQALIADGVQIYGYTMESEDS
;
A
#
# COMPACT_ATOMS: atom_id res chain seq x y z
N MET A 1 55.06 11.23 -46.18
CA MET A 1 55.74 12.25 -45.34
C MET A 1 54.72 13.33 -44.96
N ARG A 2 54.83 13.88 -43.74
CA ARG A 2 54.36 15.21 -43.25
C ARG A 2 53.14 15.84 -43.97
N ALA A 3 51.92 15.82 -43.41
CA ALA A 3 51.44 16.59 -42.23
C ALA A 3 51.15 18.08 -42.51
N ALA A 4 49.88 18.50 -42.33
CA ALA A 4 49.47 19.80 -41.78
C ALA A 4 47.96 19.79 -41.45
N ILE A 5 47.61 20.27 -40.26
CA ILE A 5 46.24 20.58 -39.80
C ILE A 5 46.04 22.10 -39.94
N PRO A 6 44.86 22.60 -40.36
CA PRO A 6 44.38 23.91 -39.98
C PRO A 6 43.32 23.81 -38.86
N LEU A 7 43.36 24.79 -37.95
CA LEU A 7 42.60 24.89 -36.70
C LEU A 7 41.50 25.98 -36.83
N LEU A 8 40.48 25.93 -35.98
CA LEU A 8 39.41 26.96 -35.79
C LEU A 8 38.39 27.07 -36.95
N LEU A 9 37.12 27.46 -36.74
CA LEU A 9 36.48 28.13 -35.60
C LEU A 9 35.29 27.34 -35.01
N ALA A 10 35.03 27.55 -33.72
CA ALA A 10 33.74 27.23 -33.10
C ALA A 10 32.69 28.30 -33.45
N VAL A 11 31.46 27.86 -33.75
CA VAL A 11 30.28 28.73 -33.78
C VAL A 11 29.23 28.12 -32.85
N PHE A 12 29.02 28.75 -31.69
CA PHE A 12 27.87 28.50 -30.84
C PHE A 12 26.61 28.97 -31.56
N LEU A 13 25.82 28.02 -32.07
CA LEU A 13 24.47 28.33 -32.53
C LEU A 13 23.50 28.13 -31.37
N VAL A 14 23.39 29.19 -30.56
CA VAL A 14 22.34 29.35 -29.56
C VAL A 14 21.00 29.46 -30.30
N ALA A 15 20.32 28.34 -30.49
CA ALA A 15 18.92 28.33 -30.87
C ALA A 15 18.08 28.62 -29.61
N PRO A 16 17.33 29.73 -29.53
CA PRO A 16 16.49 30.00 -28.37
C PRO A 16 15.33 28.99 -28.35
N ALA A 17 15.29 28.15 -27.30
CA ALA A 17 14.17 27.27 -27.00
C ALA A 17 12.96 28.07 -26.49
N ALA A 18 12.34 28.83 -27.38
CA ALA A 18 11.23 29.72 -27.08
C ALA A 18 10.08 29.49 -28.07
N LEU A 19 9.35 28.36 -27.91
CA LEU A 19 7.95 28.16 -28.34
C LEU A 19 7.42 26.77 -27.94
N ALA A 20 7.35 26.49 -26.63
CA ALA A 20 6.52 25.42 -26.06
C ALA A 20 6.24 25.59 -24.55
N PHE A 21 6.24 26.83 -24.02
CA PHE A 21 5.86 27.08 -22.62
C PHE A 21 4.34 27.19 -22.45
N GLY A 22 3.65 26.07 -22.66
CA GLY A 22 2.44 25.77 -21.90
C GLY A 22 2.88 25.13 -20.58
N ARG A 23 3.15 25.94 -19.54
CA ARG A 23 3.27 25.36 -18.19
C ARG A 23 1.91 24.75 -17.86
N GLY A 24 1.86 23.42 -17.76
CA GLY A 24 0.78 22.75 -17.03
C GLY A 24 0.71 23.33 -15.60
N PRO A 25 -0.45 23.25 -14.93
CA PRO A 25 -0.63 23.87 -13.63
C PRO A 25 0.48 23.44 -12.67
N GLU A 26 1.23 24.41 -12.15
CA GLU A 26 2.25 24.16 -11.14
C GLU A 26 1.56 23.67 -9.87
N LEU A 27 1.69 22.37 -9.62
CA LEU A 27 1.31 21.71 -8.37
C LEU A 27 2.22 22.23 -7.26
N HIS A 28 1.83 23.37 -6.68
CA HIS A 28 2.35 23.87 -5.43
C HIS A 28 1.65 23.11 -4.30
N TRP A 29 2.45 22.41 -3.49
CA TRP A 29 1.98 21.71 -2.30
C TRP A 29 2.36 22.52 -1.07
N ASP A 30 1.54 23.51 -0.70
CA ASP A 30 1.72 24.21 0.56
C ASP A 30 1.24 23.32 1.71
N GLN A 31 2.19 22.77 2.47
CA GLN A 31 1.94 21.95 3.65
C GLN A 31 1.53 22.85 4.84
N PRO A 32 0.34 22.67 5.44
CA PRO A 32 -0.04 23.39 6.65
C PRO A 32 0.89 23.07 7.83
N ALA A 33 1.10 24.04 8.72
CA ALA A 33 1.93 23.82 9.91
C ALA A 33 1.25 22.85 10.90
N GLY A 34 1.99 21.81 11.33
CA GLY A 34 1.58 20.87 12.40
C GLY A 34 0.90 19.59 11.92
N ALA A 35 1.50 18.89 10.93
CA ALA A 35 0.74 18.02 10.04
C ALA A 35 1.61 16.79 9.60
N GLN A 36 1.12 15.53 9.76
CA GLN A 36 1.87 14.23 9.71
C GLN A 36 1.14 12.97 9.06
N ALA A 37 1.55 12.37 7.92
CA ALA A 37 0.80 11.25 7.26
C ALA A 37 1.42 9.86 7.28
N GLN A 38 0.49 8.95 7.06
CA GLN A 38 0.54 7.62 6.50
C GLN A 38 1.04 7.56 5.03
N LEU A 39 1.93 6.60 4.71
CA LEU A 39 2.19 6.05 3.36
C LEU A 39 0.91 5.59 2.62
N THR A 40 -0.07 5.07 3.36
CA THR A 40 -1.43 4.75 2.91
C THR A 40 -2.41 5.83 3.39
N PRO A 41 -2.51 7.01 2.74
CA PRO A 41 -3.48 8.03 3.14
C PRO A 41 -4.93 7.52 2.97
N PRO A 42 -5.96 8.15 3.56
CA PRO A 42 -7.35 7.98 3.09
C PRO A 42 -7.58 8.93 1.89
N GLN A 43 -7.46 8.54 0.62
CA GLN A 43 -8.37 7.74 -0.22
C GLN A 43 -7.97 7.99 -1.71
N PRO A 44 -8.57 7.29 -2.69
CA PRO A 44 -8.93 7.91 -3.97
C PRO A 44 -10.46 7.93 -4.19
N GLY A 45 -11.08 9.12 -4.03
CA GLY A 45 -12.35 9.47 -4.71
C GLY A 45 -13.71 8.96 -4.18
N LYS A 46 -14.38 9.78 -3.35
CA LYS A 46 -15.79 10.26 -3.50
C LYS A 46 -16.76 9.37 -4.35
N GLN A 47 -17.94 8.91 -3.91
CA GLN A 47 -18.87 9.25 -2.79
C GLN A 47 -19.74 8.00 -2.49
N THR A 48 -20.72 7.91 -1.56
CA THR A 48 -21.47 8.86 -0.70
C THR A 48 -21.75 8.24 0.69
N TRP A 49 -22.22 9.04 1.65
CA TRP A 49 -22.83 8.55 2.90
C TRP A 49 -24.35 8.37 2.75
N PRO A 50 -25.00 7.39 3.41
CA PRO A 50 -26.45 7.26 3.41
C PRO A 50 -27.14 8.46 4.09
N ARG A 51 -28.32 8.87 3.58
CA ARG A 51 -29.11 9.95 4.20
C ARG A 51 -29.55 9.54 5.61
N GLY A 52 -28.99 10.19 6.63
CA GLY A 52 -29.48 10.11 8.01
C GLY A 52 -28.44 10.41 9.08
N ALA A 53 -27.17 10.07 8.84
CA ALA A 53 -26.11 10.16 9.85
C ALA A 53 -25.37 11.51 9.82
N ASN A 54 -26.04 12.59 10.24
CA ASN A 54 -25.39 13.89 10.45
C ASN A 54 -25.35 14.23 11.96
N ARG A 55 -24.28 13.82 12.65
CA ARG A 55 -23.87 14.37 13.95
C ARG A 55 -22.35 14.51 14.09
N GLY A 56 -21.82 15.55 13.45
CA GLY A 56 -21.13 16.59 14.21
C GLY A 56 -19.84 16.25 14.96
N VAL A 57 -19.08 15.24 14.55
CA VAL A 57 -17.64 15.20 14.85
C VAL A 57 -16.90 15.51 13.56
N PRO A 58 -16.22 16.67 13.44
CA PRO A 58 -15.23 16.87 12.41
C PRO A 58 -14.10 15.87 12.68
N LEU A 59 -14.03 14.80 11.88
CA LEU A 59 -12.81 14.02 11.82
C LEU A 59 -11.69 14.96 11.34
N PRO A 60 -10.51 14.96 11.99
CA PRO A 60 -9.39 15.78 11.54
C PRO A 60 -9.11 15.56 10.05
N ALA A 61 -8.67 16.62 9.35
CA ALA A 61 -8.12 16.42 8.02
C ALA A 61 -6.94 15.45 8.12
N PRO A 62 -6.77 14.49 7.19
CA PRO A 62 -5.67 13.55 7.25
C PRO A 62 -4.36 14.32 7.28
N SER A 63 -3.62 14.07 8.34
CA SER A 63 -2.32 14.65 8.61
C SER A 63 -1.33 14.27 7.46
N PRO A 64 -0.46 15.16 6.91
CA PRO A 64 0.44 15.02 5.72
C PRO A 64 1.88 14.48 5.98
N MET A 65 2.42 13.63 5.10
CA MET A 65 3.43 12.58 5.31
C MET A 65 4.48 12.72 6.44
N GLN A 66 4.69 11.62 7.18
CA GLN A 66 5.96 11.35 7.86
C GLN A 66 7.06 11.15 6.81
N THR A 67 7.53 12.27 6.24
CA THR A 67 8.62 12.33 5.26
C THR A 67 10.00 12.08 5.88
N THR A 68 10.08 11.98 7.22
CA THR A 68 11.31 11.79 7.98
C THR A 68 11.10 10.94 9.24
N GLY A 69 12.14 10.26 9.71
CA GLY A 69 12.11 9.36 10.87
C GLY A 69 11.73 7.92 10.50
N THR A 70 11.26 7.14 11.47
CA THR A 70 10.87 5.74 11.26
C THR A 70 9.37 5.60 11.03
N VAL A 71 8.98 5.05 9.89
CA VAL A 71 7.60 4.61 9.61
C VAL A 71 7.50 3.10 9.84
N ARG A 72 6.47 2.66 10.55
CA ARG A 72 6.20 1.24 10.85
C ARG A 72 5.18 0.67 9.87
N VAL A 73 5.40 -0.55 9.37
CA VAL A 73 4.47 -1.25 8.47
C VAL A 73 4.16 -2.63 9.06
N LEU A 74 2.88 -2.98 9.22
CA LEU A 74 2.47 -4.34 9.50
C LEU A 74 2.30 -5.10 8.18
N VAL A 75 2.93 -6.26 8.05
CA VAL A 75 2.76 -7.16 6.90
C VAL A 75 2.16 -8.48 7.39
N LEU A 76 0.98 -8.82 6.87
CA LEU A 76 0.30 -10.10 7.09
C LEU A 76 0.35 -10.94 5.81
N LEU A 77 0.50 -12.25 5.96
CA LEU A 77 0.55 -13.21 4.85
C LEU A 77 -0.72 -14.06 4.89
N VAL A 78 -1.42 -14.26 3.77
CA VAL A 78 -2.68 -15.03 3.70
C VAL A 78 -2.67 -16.04 2.55
N ASP A 79 -2.94 -17.31 2.84
CA ASP A 79 -3.04 -18.39 1.86
C ASP A 79 -4.46 -18.98 1.81
N PHE A 80 -4.75 -19.78 0.80
CA PHE A 80 -6.11 -20.25 0.49
C PHE A 80 -6.19 -21.77 0.49
N GLN A 81 -7.42 -22.31 0.54
CA GLN A 81 -7.65 -23.76 0.54
C GLN A 81 -7.08 -24.49 -0.69
N ASP A 82 -7.01 -23.80 -1.83
CA ASP A 82 -6.58 -24.30 -3.13
C ASP A 82 -5.26 -23.69 -3.63
N VAL A 83 -4.84 -22.55 -3.07
CA VAL A 83 -3.60 -21.85 -3.42
C VAL A 83 -2.70 -21.75 -2.17
N PRO A 84 -1.77 -22.71 -1.98
CA PRO A 84 -0.75 -22.63 -0.95
C PRO A 84 0.37 -21.64 -1.36
N PRO A 85 1.12 -21.08 -0.41
CA PRO A 85 2.22 -20.17 -0.71
C PRO A 85 3.40 -20.91 -1.36
N ALA A 86 4.18 -20.20 -2.17
CA ALA A 86 5.40 -20.75 -2.75
C ALA A 86 6.41 -21.10 -1.64
N ALA A 87 7.04 -22.28 -1.75
CA ALA A 87 7.93 -22.79 -0.70
C ALA A 87 9.15 -21.89 -0.39
N ALA A 88 9.50 -20.95 -1.28
CA ALA A 88 10.54 -19.95 -1.06
C ALA A 88 10.03 -18.71 -0.29
N HIS A 89 8.74 -18.38 -0.37
CA HIS A 89 8.10 -17.19 0.18
C HIS A 89 7.75 -17.37 1.66
N THR A 90 8.80 -17.63 2.44
CA THR A 90 8.74 -17.72 3.90
C THR A 90 8.63 -16.33 4.53
N GLY A 91 8.22 -16.25 5.81
CA GLY A 91 8.29 -14.99 6.55
C GLY A 91 9.67 -14.33 6.55
N ALA A 92 10.76 -15.11 6.47
CA ALA A 92 12.13 -14.59 6.37
C ALA A 92 12.47 -14.03 4.97
N TYR A 93 11.82 -14.53 3.91
CA TYR A 93 11.92 -13.97 2.57
C TYR A 93 11.31 -12.56 2.55
N PHE A 94 10.09 -12.41 3.05
CA PHE A 94 9.43 -11.10 3.12
C PHE A 94 10.11 -10.15 4.11
N ASP A 95 10.59 -10.63 5.28
CA ASP A 95 11.37 -9.79 6.19
C ASP A 95 12.63 -9.25 5.51
N SER A 96 13.36 -10.07 4.75
CA SER A 96 14.49 -9.59 3.94
C SER A 96 14.06 -8.58 2.88
N PHE A 97 12.97 -8.84 2.15
CA PHE A 97 12.43 -7.95 1.12
C PHE A 97 12.02 -6.57 1.67
N TYR A 98 11.42 -6.51 2.86
CA TYR A 98 11.06 -5.24 3.48
C TYR A 98 12.21 -4.57 4.24
N ASN A 99 12.96 -5.31 5.07
CA ASN A 99 13.82 -4.74 6.12
C ASN A 99 15.33 -4.80 5.85
N ASN A 100 15.83 -5.52 4.84
CA ASN A 100 17.27 -5.70 4.64
C ASN A 100 17.99 -4.37 4.36
N ALA A 101 18.78 -3.89 5.33
CA ALA A 101 19.50 -2.62 5.27
C ALA A 101 20.97 -2.76 4.83
N SER A 102 21.36 -3.90 4.26
CA SER A 102 22.73 -4.11 3.78
C SER A 102 23.08 -3.17 2.62
N ALA A 103 24.34 -2.77 2.49
CA ALA A 103 24.78 -1.93 1.37
C ALA A 103 24.48 -2.61 0.02
N GLY A 104 23.72 -1.94 -0.84
CA GLY A 104 23.27 -2.47 -2.13
C GLY A 104 22.10 -3.48 -2.06
N ALA A 105 21.42 -3.61 -0.91
CA ALA A 105 20.21 -4.41 -0.81
C ALA A 105 19.08 -3.83 -1.68
N LYS A 106 18.31 -4.72 -2.32
CA LYS A 106 17.09 -4.38 -3.06
C LYS A 106 15.88 -4.63 -2.18
N SER A 107 15.75 -3.84 -1.12
CA SER A 107 14.65 -3.93 -0.15
C SER A 107 13.84 -2.64 -0.12
N PHE A 108 12.61 -2.73 0.39
CA PHE A 108 11.75 -1.57 0.60
C PHE A 108 12.44 -0.52 1.49
N ARG A 109 13.05 -0.94 2.61
CA ARG A 109 13.83 -0.07 3.49
C ARG A 109 15.04 0.56 2.79
N ALA A 110 15.79 -0.20 2.01
CA ALA A 110 16.97 0.31 1.31
C ALA A 110 16.58 1.39 0.28
N TYR A 111 15.54 1.11 -0.53
CA TYR A 111 15.00 2.08 -1.49
C TYR A 111 14.57 3.38 -0.82
N TYR A 112 13.72 3.32 0.21
CA TYR A 112 13.26 4.52 0.91
C TYR A 112 14.39 5.26 1.64
N SER A 113 15.39 4.55 2.18
CA SER A 113 16.58 5.16 2.78
C SER A 113 17.46 5.84 1.73
N GLU A 114 17.55 5.33 0.51
CA GLU A 114 18.33 5.93 -0.58
C GLU A 114 17.65 7.22 -1.09
N VAL A 115 16.39 7.13 -1.52
CA VAL A 115 15.68 8.27 -2.13
C VAL A 115 15.39 9.41 -1.15
N SER A 116 15.40 9.13 0.17
CA SER A 116 15.27 10.14 1.23
C SER A 116 16.61 10.66 1.77
N LEU A 117 17.75 10.20 1.24
CA LEU A 117 19.09 10.50 1.76
C LEU A 117 19.25 10.17 3.26
N GLY A 118 18.63 9.07 3.69
CA GLY A 118 18.59 8.60 5.08
C GLY A 118 17.61 9.34 6.00
N ALA A 119 16.83 10.30 5.48
CA ALA A 119 15.86 11.04 6.28
C ALA A 119 14.67 10.15 6.69
N LEU A 120 14.26 9.19 5.85
CA LEU A 120 13.16 8.24 6.10
C LEU A 120 13.71 6.81 6.24
N THR A 121 13.25 6.11 7.28
CA THR A 121 13.48 4.67 7.48
C THR A 121 12.14 3.95 7.52
N VAL A 122 11.94 2.95 6.65
CA VAL A 122 10.83 2.01 6.82
C VAL A 122 11.29 0.87 7.75
N GLN A 123 10.42 0.48 8.68
CA GLN A 123 10.57 -0.67 9.55
C GLN A 123 9.28 -1.52 9.44
N ALA A 124 9.32 -2.60 8.66
CA ALA A 124 8.23 -3.55 8.62
C ALA A 124 8.28 -4.52 9.81
N THR A 125 7.12 -4.95 10.28
CA THR A 125 6.95 -6.15 11.10
C THR A 125 6.22 -7.17 10.25
N VAL A 126 6.97 -8.13 9.70
CA VAL A 126 6.41 -9.25 8.94
C VAL A 126 6.00 -10.33 9.92
N ILE A 127 4.71 -10.68 9.92
CA ILE A 127 4.21 -11.82 10.69
C ILE A 127 4.53 -13.08 9.86
N PRO A 128 5.38 -14.00 10.36
CA PRO A 128 5.88 -15.12 9.55
C PRO A 128 4.86 -16.24 9.33
N THR A 129 3.70 -16.15 9.97
CA THR A 129 2.57 -17.06 9.82
C THR A 129 1.78 -16.70 8.58
N TRP A 130 1.66 -17.66 7.66
CA TRP A 130 0.59 -17.66 6.66
C TRP A 130 -0.73 -17.96 7.36
N PHE A 131 -1.68 -17.03 7.27
CA PHE A 131 -3.02 -17.17 7.83
C PHE A 131 -3.92 -17.85 6.79
N HIS A 132 -4.42 -19.04 7.12
CA HIS A 132 -5.16 -19.85 6.16
C HIS A 132 -6.64 -19.44 6.08
N SER A 133 -7.03 -18.93 4.91
CA SER A 133 -8.41 -18.58 4.57
C SER A 133 -9.34 -19.81 4.62
N ALA A 134 -10.56 -19.62 5.12
CA ALA A 134 -11.62 -20.63 5.09
C ALA A 134 -12.23 -20.86 3.70
N HIS A 135 -11.70 -20.16 2.67
CA HIS A 135 -12.20 -20.14 1.31
C HIS A 135 -11.06 -20.32 0.26
N PRO A 136 -11.38 -20.80 -0.96
CA PRO A 136 -10.46 -20.78 -2.08
C PRO A 136 -10.20 -19.36 -2.59
N MET A 137 -9.13 -19.14 -3.35
CA MET A 137 -8.77 -17.81 -3.89
C MET A 137 -9.92 -17.17 -4.69
N SER A 138 -10.57 -17.96 -5.55
CA SER A 138 -11.70 -17.52 -6.39
C SER A 138 -12.93 -17.05 -5.60
N TYR A 139 -13.04 -17.36 -4.31
CA TYR A 139 -14.07 -16.74 -3.47
C TYR A 139 -13.85 -15.23 -3.33
N TYR A 140 -12.59 -14.78 -3.34
CA TYR A 140 -12.20 -13.39 -3.17
C TYR A 140 -11.85 -12.70 -4.49
N GLY A 141 -11.06 -13.35 -5.35
CA GLY A 141 -10.54 -12.79 -6.60
C GLY A 141 -11.40 -13.02 -7.85
N ALA A 142 -12.60 -13.58 -7.74
CA ALA A 142 -13.45 -13.78 -8.92
C ALA A 142 -14.08 -12.47 -9.42
N ASP A 143 -13.87 -12.17 -10.69
CA ASP A 143 -14.54 -11.09 -11.41
C ASP A 143 -16.04 -11.38 -11.58
N GLY A 144 -16.86 -10.39 -11.23
CA GLY A 144 -18.31 -10.46 -11.32
C GLY A 144 -18.87 -9.51 -12.38
N SER A 145 -19.74 -8.60 -11.94
CA SER A 145 -20.46 -7.68 -12.83
C SER A 145 -19.83 -6.28 -12.90
N ARG A 146 -18.88 -6.00 -12.00
CA ARG A 146 -18.20 -4.72 -11.82
C ARG A 146 -16.73 -4.97 -11.42
N PRO A 147 -15.95 -5.68 -12.26
CA PRO A 147 -14.60 -6.12 -11.91
C PRO A 147 -13.64 -4.96 -11.61
N PRO A 148 -12.54 -5.21 -10.88
CA PRO A 148 -12.10 -6.53 -10.41
C PRO A 148 -12.73 -6.98 -9.07
N ASP A 149 -12.54 -8.26 -8.73
CA ASP A 149 -12.75 -8.84 -7.39
C ASP A 149 -14.16 -8.59 -6.77
N ASP A 150 -15.24 -8.68 -7.56
CA ASP A 150 -16.60 -8.31 -7.13
C ASP A 150 -17.63 -9.47 -7.05
N ALA A 151 -17.33 -10.68 -7.57
CA ALA A 151 -18.35 -11.72 -7.77
C ALA A 151 -19.06 -12.17 -6.48
N ASN A 152 -18.34 -12.28 -5.37
CA ASN A 152 -18.88 -12.75 -4.09
C ASN A 152 -19.05 -11.62 -3.05
N GLY A 153 -18.90 -10.36 -3.48
CA GLY A 153 -18.84 -9.18 -2.61
C GLY A 153 -17.44 -8.56 -2.58
N PRO A 154 -17.20 -7.54 -1.74
CA PRO A 154 -15.99 -6.73 -1.80
C PRO A 154 -14.74 -7.47 -1.27
N ILE A 155 -13.64 -7.33 -2.00
CA ILE A 155 -12.32 -7.91 -1.70
C ILE A 155 -11.78 -7.61 -0.29
N TYR A 156 -12.15 -6.49 0.34
CA TYR A 156 -11.76 -6.18 1.73
C TYR A 156 -12.31 -7.18 2.77
N ARG A 157 -13.19 -8.12 2.38
CA ARG A 157 -13.56 -9.28 3.20
C ARG A 157 -12.37 -10.21 3.48
N LEU A 158 -11.43 -10.36 2.54
CA LEU A 158 -10.19 -11.11 2.77
C LEU A 158 -9.37 -10.48 3.89
N VAL A 159 -9.15 -9.16 3.83
CA VAL A 159 -8.48 -8.39 4.90
C VAL A 159 -9.18 -8.59 6.25
N THR A 160 -10.51 -8.62 6.24
CA THR A 160 -11.33 -8.83 7.43
C THR A 160 -11.14 -10.23 8.02
N GLU A 161 -11.03 -11.27 7.18
CA GLU A 161 -10.68 -12.63 7.61
C GLU A 161 -9.25 -12.70 8.16
N THR A 162 -8.26 -12.21 7.40
CA THR A 162 -6.84 -12.23 7.79
C THR A 162 -6.60 -11.53 9.14
N VAL A 163 -7.21 -10.36 9.36
CA VAL A 163 -7.13 -9.64 10.64
C VAL A 163 -7.75 -10.45 11.78
N ARG A 164 -8.90 -11.10 11.57
CA ARG A 164 -9.53 -11.95 12.60
C ARG A 164 -8.69 -13.18 12.95
N LEU A 165 -8.05 -13.80 11.96
CA LEU A 165 -7.11 -14.91 12.18
C LEU A 165 -5.85 -14.45 12.93
N ALA A 166 -5.36 -13.24 12.64
CA ALA A 166 -4.19 -12.64 13.27
C ALA A 166 -4.41 -12.08 14.68
N ASN A 167 -5.64 -11.68 15.05
CA ASN A 167 -5.96 -10.98 16.30
C ASN A 167 -5.59 -11.72 17.60
N SER A 168 -5.32 -13.03 17.56
CA SER A 168 -4.84 -13.78 18.73
C SER A 168 -3.32 -13.77 18.91
N THR A 169 -2.56 -13.35 17.89
CA THR A 169 -1.09 -13.41 17.86
C THR A 169 -0.43 -12.08 17.49
N VAL A 170 -1.18 -11.13 16.94
CA VAL A 170 -0.74 -9.80 16.53
C VAL A 170 -1.47 -8.75 17.35
N ASN A 171 -0.72 -7.87 18.03
CA ASN A 171 -1.28 -6.69 18.70
C ASN A 171 -1.34 -5.52 17.70
N PHE A 172 -2.52 -5.23 17.16
CA PHE A 172 -2.73 -4.18 16.16
C PHE A 172 -2.51 -2.77 16.72
N ALA A 173 -2.73 -2.54 18.01
CA ALA A 173 -2.51 -1.24 18.64
C ALA A 173 -1.03 -0.82 18.68
N ALA A 174 -0.08 -1.73 18.41
CA ALA A 174 1.33 -1.40 18.23
C ALA A 174 1.64 -0.67 16.90
N PHE A 175 0.66 -0.59 15.99
CA PHE A 175 0.78 -0.01 14.66
C PHE A 175 -0.09 1.26 14.45
N ASP A 176 -0.71 1.76 15.52
CA ASP A 176 -1.18 3.15 15.63
C ASP A 176 -0.06 3.96 16.29
N ALA A 177 0.85 4.51 15.48
CA ALA A 177 2.00 5.25 15.99
C ALA A 177 1.69 6.72 16.25
N ASN A 178 0.56 7.23 15.75
CA ASN A 178 0.16 8.62 15.83
C ASN A 178 -0.89 8.88 16.94
N GLY A 179 -1.61 7.84 17.38
CA GLY A 179 -2.62 7.87 18.43
C GLY A 179 -4.03 8.27 17.97
N ASP A 180 -4.34 8.22 16.67
CA ASP A 180 -5.65 8.57 16.10
C ASP A 180 -6.67 7.43 16.20
N GLY A 181 -6.25 6.25 16.66
CA GLY A 181 -7.09 5.06 16.79
C GLY A 181 -7.15 4.20 15.54
N VAL A 182 -6.26 4.40 14.55
CA VAL A 182 -6.21 3.64 13.29
C VAL A 182 -4.82 3.02 13.09
N VAL A 183 -4.77 1.80 12.56
CA VAL A 183 -3.51 1.20 12.09
C VAL A 183 -2.95 2.01 10.92
N ASP A 184 -1.76 2.58 11.08
CA ASP A 184 -1.15 3.48 10.09
C ASP A 184 -0.91 2.77 8.75
N HIS A 185 -0.30 1.58 8.81
CA HIS A 185 0.16 0.81 7.64
C HIS A 185 -0.09 -0.68 7.80
N LEU A 186 -1.02 -1.19 7.00
CA LEU A 186 -1.25 -2.61 6.80
C LEU A 186 -1.00 -2.96 5.33
N THR A 187 -0.08 -3.90 5.09
CA THR A 187 0.01 -4.65 3.83
C THR A 187 -0.45 -6.08 4.08
N VAL A 188 -1.30 -6.59 3.20
CA VAL A 188 -1.67 -8.01 3.13
C VAL A 188 -1.04 -8.60 1.87
N ILE A 189 -0.23 -9.65 2.01
CA ILE A 189 0.34 -10.39 0.89
C ILE A 189 -0.46 -11.69 0.74
N HIS A 190 -1.06 -11.91 -0.42
CA HIS A 190 -1.79 -13.14 -0.70
C HIS A 190 -0.91 -14.16 -1.43
N ALA A 191 -1.12 -15.45 -1.17
CA ALA A 191 -0.49 -16.52 -1.94
C ALA A 191 -0.96 -16.47 -3.41
N GLY A 192 -0.18 -17.06 -4.33
CA GLY A 192 -0.39 -17.01 -5.77
C GLY A 192 -0.13 -15.65 -6.43
N ALA A 193 -0.12 -15.64 -7.76
CA ALA A 193 0.11 -14.45 -8.59
C ALA A 193 -1.07 -13.47 -8.60
N GLY A 194 -0.78 -12.19 -8.80
CA GLY A 194 -1.79 -11.13 -8.99
C GLY A 194 -2.40 -11.13 -10.39
N GLN A 195 -3.68 -10.77 -10.51
CA GLN A 195 -4.43 -10.72 -11.76
C GLN A 195 -3.76 -9.82 -12.81
N GLU A 196 -3.17 -8.71 -12.37
CA GLU A 196 -2.48 -7.71 -13.20
C GLU A 196 -1.27 -8.27 -13.97
N SER A 197 -0.73 -9.41 -13.56
CA SER A 197 0.33 -10.13 -14.28
C SER A 197 -0.17 -10.81 -15.58
N GLY A 198 -1.48 -10.77 -15.85
CA GLY A 198 -2.13 -11.39 -17.02
C GLY A 198 -2.70 -12.78 -16.75
N GLY A 199 -3.07 -13.06 -15.50
CA GLY A 199 -3.60 -14.36 -15.06
C GLY A 199 -5.11 -14.56 -15.25
N SER A 200 -5.69 -15.51 -14.51
CA SER A 200 -7.14 -15.77 -14.55
C SER A 200 -7.93 -14.64 -13.89
N SER A 201 -9.18 -14.44 -14.30
CA SER A 201 -10.18 -13.60 -13.62
C SER A 201 -10.73 -14.20 -12.31
N ASP A 202 -9.98 -15.14 -11.72
CA ASP A 202 -10.19 -15.75 -10.40
C ASP A 202 -9.07 -15.37 -9.42
N LEU A 203 -8.01 -14.72 -9.93
CA LEU A 203 -6.89 -14.19 -9.14
C LEU A 203 -7.24 -12.79 -8.66
N ILE A 204 -6.70 -12.41 -7.50
CA ILE A 204 -6.89 -11.09 -6.92
C ILE A 204 -6.07 -10.05 -7.67
N TRP A 205 -6.62 -8.86 -7.95
CA TRP A 205 -5.87 -7.75 -8.54
C TRP A 205 -5.13 -6.96 -7.45
N SER A 206 -3.80 -6.79 -7.54
CA SER A 206 -3.03 -6.03 -6.54
C SER A 206 -3.48 -4.56 -6.44
N HIS A 207 -3.84 -4.10 -5.24
CA HIS A 207 -4.54 -2.82 -5.06
C HIS A 207 -4.34 -2.18 -3.67
N ARG A 208 -4.79 -0.93 -3.55
CA ARG A 208 -4.88 -0.19 -2.28
C ARG A 208 -6.30 0.30 -2.05
N TRP A 209 -6.91 -0.07 -0.93
CA TRP A 209 -8.29 0.33 -0.62
C TRP A 209 -8.48 0.49 0.89
N ALA A 210 -9.71 0.25 1.37
CA ALA A 210 -10.09 0.41 2.76
C ALA A 210 -11.23 -0.55 3.13
N VAL A 211 -11.22 -1.03 4.37
CA VAL A 211 -12.31 -1.82 4.95
C VAL A 211 -13.48 -0.86 5.26
N LEU A 212 -14.59 -0.99 4.53
CA LEU A 212 -15.77 -0.13 4.68
C LEU A 212 -16.91 -0.77 5.49
N ASP A 213 -16.86 -2.09 5.62
CA ASP A 213 -17.79 -2.92 6.39
C ASP A 213 -17.08 -4.18 6.88
N ALA A 214 -17.13 -4.43 8.19
CA ALA A 214 -16.53 -5.57 8.84
C ALA A 214 -17.45 -6.80 8.91
N ASP A 215 -18.77 -6.65 8.76
CA ASP A 215 -19.72 -7.76 8.90
C ASP A 215 -20.86 -7.68 7.87
N PRO A 216 -20.79 -8.47 6.78
CA PRO A 216 -21.81 -8.46 5.75
C PRO A 216 -23.17 -9.02 6.20
N SER A 217 -23.26 -9.60 7.41
CA SER A 217 -24.52 -10.07 7.99
C SER A 217 -25.29 -8.97 8.75
N THR A 218 -24.64 -7.86 9.10
CA THR A 218 -25.25 -6.78 9.89
C THR A 218 -25.41 -5.49 9.07
N PRO A 219 -26.63 -4.95 8.87
CA PRO A 219 -26.84 -3.79 8.02
C PRO A 219 -26.16 -2.48 8.47
N GLY A 220 -25.29 -1.93 7.63
CA GLY A 220 -24.69 -0.59 7.77
C GLY A 220 -23.17 -0.63 7.79
N SER A 221 -22.52 0.52 7.59
CA SER A 221 -21.04 0.60 7.63
C SER A 221 -20.51 0.27 9.02
N GLN A 222 -19.59 -0.70 9.10
CA GLN A 222 -18.94 -1.10 10.34
C GLN A 222 -17.42 -0.97 10.26
N ALA A 223 -16.82 -0.41 11.32
CA ALA A 223 -15.38 -0.41 11.48
C ALA A 223 -14.88 -1.80 11.89
N LEU A 224 -13.82 -2.28 11.25
CA LEU A 224 -13.07 -3.44 11.71
C LEU A 224 -12.15 -2.99 12.86
N ILE A 225 -12.42 -3.45 14.08
CA ILE A 225 -11.64 -3.10 15.28
C ILE A 225 -10.86 -4.34 15.76
N ALA A 226 -9.57 -4.15 16.02
CA ALA A 226 -8.68 -5.11 16.69
C ALA A 226 -7.86 -4.37 17.76
N ASP A 227 -7.70 -4.96 18.94
CA ASP A 227 -6.95 -4.37 20.07
C ASP A 227 -7.31 -2.92 20.46
N GLY A 228 -8.52 -2.48 20.12
CA GLY A 228 -9.00 -1.11 20.37
C GLY A 228 -8.68 -0.09 19.28
N VAL A 229 -7.98 -0.48 18.21
CA VAL A 229 -7.71 0.36 17.03
C VAL A 229 -8.47 -0.14 15.79
N GLN A 230 -8.74 0.76 14.86
CA GLN A 230 -9.41 0.47 13.60
C GLN A 230 -8.42 0.00 12.53
N ILE A 231 -8.77 -1.08 11.84
CA ILE A 231 -8.19 -1.41 10.55
C ILE A 231 -9.06 -0.74 9.49
N TYR A 232 -8.50 0.25 8.81
CA TYR A 232 -9.17 0.99 7.75
C TYR A 232 -8.43 0.85 6.43
N GLY A 233 -7.34 1.59 6.22
CA GLY A 233 -6.56 1.55 4.99
C GLY A 233 -5.67 0.31 4.90
N TYR A 234 -5.57 -0.27 3.71
CA TYR A 234 -4.65 -1.37 3.43
C TYR A 234 -4.11 -1.31 2.00
N THR A 235 -2.97 -1.95 1.80
CA THR A 235 -2.47 -2.38 0.48
C THR A 235 -2.52 -3.90 0.41
N MET A 236 -2.83 -4.45 -0.76
CA MET A 236 -2.91 -5.88 -1.04
C MET A 236 -2.09 -6.19 -2.29
N GLU A 237 -1.11 -7.08 -2.16
CA GLU A 237 -0.20 -7.47 -3.24
C GLU A 237 -0.11 -9.00 -3.29
N SER A 238 0.30 -9.53 -4.45
CA SER A 238 0.57 -10.97 -4.61
C SER A 238 1.93 -11.38 -4.03
N GLU A 239 2.13 -12.67 -3.77
CA GLU A 239 3.42 -13.18 -3.29
C GLU A 239 4.54 -13.15 -4.33
N ASP A 240 4.18 -13.03 -5.62
CA ASP A 240 5.10 -13.00 -6.76
C ASP A 240 5.52 -11.57 -7.18
N SER A 241 5.09 -10.54 -6.43
CA SER A 241 5.25 -9.10 -6.73
C SER A 241 6.56 -8.45 -6.25
#